data_AF-A0A2T4JMN5-F1
#
_entry.id   AF-A0A2T4JMN5-F1
#
_cell.length_a   1.000
_cell.length_b   1.000
_cell.length_c   1.000
_cell.angle_alpha   90.00
_cell.angle_beta   90.00
_cell.angle_gamma   90.00
#
_symmetry.space_group_name_H-M   'P 1'
#
loop_
_entity.id
_entity.type
_entity.pdbx_description
1 polymer ?
#
loop_
_entity_poly.entity_id
_entity_poly.type
_entity_poly.pdbx_seq_one_letter_code
_entity_poly.pdbx_strand_id
1 'polypeptide(L)'
;MVRGAALALIVLTIIFVVVRIYARSVRREALEKEWDAAYLADENPEARADYIDRGMATYERSLARRLVWLVYVIPLGLAALTAFAVNHQWN
;
A
#
# COMPACT_ATOMS: atom_id res chain seq x y z
N MET A 1 -24.02 16.51 7.23
CA MET A 1 -22.83 15.81 7.78
C MET A 1 -22.29 14.70 6.87
N VAL A 2 -23.13 13.95 6.12
CA VAL A 2 -22.67 12.80 5.30
C VAL A 2 -21.79 13.16 4.08
N ARG A 3 -21.95 14.36 3.51
CA ARG A 3 -21.23 14.80 2.29
C ARG A 3 -19.70 14.92 2.47
N GLY A 4 -19.23 15.38 3.64
CA GLY A 4 -17.80 15.51 3.91
C GLY A 4 -17.10 14.15 4.11
N ALA A 5 -17.78 13.21 4.78
CA ALA A 5 -17.27 11.86 4.98
C ALA A 5 -17.09 11.10 3.66
N ALA A 6 -18.03 11.27 2.71
CA ALA A 6 -17.92 10.68 1.38
C ALA A 6 -16.69 11.20 0.62
N LEU A 7 -16.43 12.51 0.66
CA LEU A 7 -15.24 13.13 0.06
C LEU A 7 -13.95 12.62 0.70
N ALA A 8 -13.88 12.53 2.03
CA ALA A 8 -12.72 12.00 2.74
C ALA A 8 -12.44 10.53 2.37
N LEU A 9 -13.49 9.71 2.24
CA LEU A 9 -13.36 8.31 1.82
C LEU A 9 -12.84 8.19 0.38
N ILE A 10 -13.31 9.05 -0.53
CA ILE A 10 -12.82 9.09 -1.92
C ILE A 10 -11.33 9.45 -1.95
N VAL A 11 -10.92 10.51 -1.25
CA VAL A 11 -9.51 10.93 -1.20
C VAL A 11 -8.63 9.82 -0.62
N LEU A 12 -9.08 9.19 0.48
CA LEU A 12 -8.36 8.07 1.09
C LEU A 12 -8.20 6.89 0.12
N THR A 13 -9.24 6.57 -0.64
CA THR A 13 -9.22 5.49 -1.64
C THR A 13 -8.22 5.80 -2.76
N ILE A 14 -8.16 7.05 -3.22
CA ILE A 14 -7.19 7.47 -4.24
C ILE A 14 -5.75 7.33 -3.71
N ILE A 15 -5.47 7.90 -2.53
CA ILE A 15 -4.15 7.80 -1.90
C ILE A 15 -3.73 6.34 -1.74
N PHE A 16 -4.65 5.51 -1.28
CA PHE A 16 -4.45 4.09 -1.13
C PHE A 16 -4.06 3.39 -2.43
N VAL A 17 -4.78 3.65 -3.52
CA VAL A 17 -4.48 3.05 -4.83
C VAL A 17 -3.10 3.51 -5.32
N VAL A 18 -2.78 4.80 -5.19
CA VAL A 18 -1.48 5.36 -5.59
C VAL A 18 -0.35 4.71 -4.79
N VAL A 19 -0.46 4.65 -3.47
CA VAL A 19 0.55 4.03 -2.60
C VAL A 19 0.71 2.55 -2.93
N ARG A 20 -0.39 1.83 -3.17
CA ARG A 20 -0.34 0.41 -3.54
C ARG A 20 0.46 0.19 -4.83
N ILE A 21 0.20 0.99 -5.86
CA ILE A 21 0.88 0.88 -7.16
C ILE A 21 2.35 1.26 -7.01
N TYR A 22 2.64 2.39 -6.35
CA TYR A 22 4.01 2.86 -6.13
C TYR A 22 4.84 1.83 -5.36
N ALA A 23 4.30 1.30 -4.27
CA ALA A 23 4.99 0.31 -3.44
C ALA A 23 5.30 -0.98 -4.21
N ARG A 24 4.40 -1.42 -5.09
CA ARG A 24 4.63 -2.56 -5.99
C ARG A 24 5.76 -2.27 -6.99
N SER A 25 5.75 -1.09 -7.59
CA SER A 25 6.77 -0.68 -8.57
C SER A 25 8.16 -0.63 -7.94
N VAL A 26 8.29 0.06 -6.80
CA VAL A 26 9.58 0.22 -6.10
C VAL A 26 10.10 -1.13 -5.62
N ARG A 27 9.23 -2.02 -5.13
CA ARG A 27 9.68 -3.35 -4.69
C ARG A 27 10.19 -4.19 -5.84
N ARG A 28 9.52 -4.17 -6.99
CA ARG A 28 9.96 -4.89 -8.18
C ARG A 28 11.31 -4.36 -8.66
N GLU A 29 11.46 -3.05 -8.75
CA GLU A 29 12.72 -2.40 -9.14
C GLU A 29 13.87 -2.73 -8.17
N ALA A 30 13.59 -2.80 -6.86
CA ALA A 30 14.58 -3.19 -5.87
C ALA A 30 15.06 -4.65 -6.06
N LEU A 31 14.13 -5.57 -6.35
CA LEU A 31 14.47 -6.98 -6.64
C LEU A 31 15.26 -7.12 -7.93
N GLU A 32 14.92 -6.35 -8.95
CA GLU A 32 15.68 -6.27 -10.20
C GLU A 32 17.11 -5.81 -9.95
N LYS A 33 17.29 -4.69 -9.23
CA LYS A 33 18.62 -4.17 -8.88
C LYS A 33 19.43 -5.13 -8.01
N GLU A 34 18.77 -5.84 -7.08
CA GLU A 34 19.43 -6.83 -6.22
C GLU A 34 19.93 -8.03 -7.03
N TRP A 35 19.12 -8.51 -7.98
CA TRP A 35 19.54 -9.55 -8.91
C TRP A 35 20.68 -9.09 -9.81
N ASP A 36 20.54 -7.92 -10.44
CA ASP A 36 21.52 -7.36 -11.37
C ASP A 36 22.85 -6.99 -10.67
N ALA A 37 22.85 -6.82 -9.35
CA ALA A 37 24.06 -6.64 -8.54
C ALA A 37 24.73 -7.96 -8.13
N ALA A 38 23.96 -9.05 -8.00
CA ALA A 38 24.45 -10.36 -7.57
C ALA A 38 24.87 -11.26 -8.74
N TYR A 39 24.27 -11.07 -9.92
CA TYR A 39 24.46 -11.89 -11.12
C TYR A 39 24.73 -10.99 -12.33
N LEU A 40 25.48 -11.50 -13.31
CA LEU A 40 25.62 -10.80 -14.59
C LEU A 40 24.26 -10.82 -15.30
N ALA A 41 23.83 -9.68 -15.85
CA ALA A 41 22.49 -9.48 -16.42
C ALA A 41 22.06 -10.53 -17.47
N ASP A 42 23.01 -11.22 -18.11
CA ASP A 42 22.80 -12.22 -19.16
C ASP A 42 22.84 -13.68 -18.67
N GLU A 43 23.10 -13.96 -17.39
CA GLU A 43 23.36 -15.35 -16.95
C GLU A 43 22.13 -16.26 -17.00
N ASN A 44 20.90 -15.74 -16.78
CA ASN A 44 19.66 -16.50 -17.00
C ASN A 44 18.38 -15.62 -16.84
N PRO A 45 17.68 -15.23 -17.92
CA PRO A 45 16.46 -14.43 -17.84
C PRO A 45 15.30 -15.12 -17.13
N GLU A 46 15.18 -16.44 -17.24
CA GLU A 46 14.13 -17.22 -16.57
C GLU A 46 14.35 -17.25 -15.07
N ALA A 47 15.60 -17.46 -14.62
CA ALA A 47 15.92 -17.43 -13.19
C ALA A 47 15.68 -16.05 -12.56
N ARG A 48 15.95 -14.97 -13.31
CA ARG A 48 15.66 -13.59 -12.89
C ARG A 48 14.16 -13.38 -12.67
N ALA A 49 13.34 -13.78 -13.64
CA ALA A 49 11.89 -13.68 -13.54
C ALA A 49 11.37 -14.47 -12.32
N ASP A 50 11.85 -15.70 -12.14
CA ASP A 50 11.43 -16.59 -11.06
C ASP A 50 11.87 -16.09 -9.66
N TYR A 51 13.01 -15.39 -9.56
CA TYR A 51 13.43 -14.68 -8.35
C TYR A 51 12.51 -13.50 -8.03
N ILE A 52 12.26 -12.65 -9.02
CA ILE A 52 11.42 -11.45 -8.87
C ILE A 52 9.99 -11.88 -8.48
N ASP A 53 9.41 -12.87 -9.15
CA ASP A 53 8.04 -13.32 -8.90
C ASP A 53 7.87 -13.92 -7.50
N ARG A 54 8.83 -14.73 -7.03
CA ARG A 54 8.82 -15.25 -5.65
C ARG A 54 8.98 -14.14 -4.62
N GLY A 55 9.87 -13.18 -4.87
CA GLY A 55 10.06 -12.00 -4.03
C GLY A 55 8.79 -11.15 -3.95
N MET A 56 8.13 -10.95 -5.09
CA MET A 56 6.88 -10.21 -5.19
C MET A 56 5.71 -10.95 -4.54
N ALA A 57 5.58 -12.28 -4.69
CA ALA A 57 4.53 -13.05 -4.03
C ALA A 57 4.59 -12.94 -2.50
N THR A 58 5.80 -12.99 -1.94
CA THR A 58 6.03 -12.79 -0.50
C THR A 58 5.66 -11.37 -0.08
N TYR A 59 6.07 -10.38 -0.87
CA TYR A 59 5.76 -8.97 -0.63
C TYR A 59 4.26 -8.71 -0.68
N GLU A 60 3.56 -9.18 -1.71
CA GLU A 60 2.12 -9.01 -1.90
C GLU A 60 1.31 -9.62 -0.75
N ARG A 61 1.75 -10.76 -0.20
CA ARG A 61 1.11 -11.37 0.98
C ARG A 61 1.24 -10.51 2.23
N SER A 62 2.37 -9.81 2.40
CA SER A 62 2.55 -8.85 3.49
C SER A 62 1.79 -7.54 3.24
N LEU A 63 1.78 -7.08 1.97
CA LEU A 63 1.11 -5.88 1.53
C LEU A 63 -0.39 -6.02 1.75
N ALA A 64 -1.01 -7.12 1.31
CA ALA A 64 -2.44 -7.40 1.49
C ALA A 64 -2.88 -7.27 2.96
N ARG A 65 -2.10 -7.79 3.92
CA ARG A 65 -2.39 -7.63 5.35
C ARG A 65 -2.34 -6.18 5.82
N ARG A 66 -1.31 -5.43 5.41
CA ARG A 66 -1.19 -3.98 5.72
C ARG A 66 -2.32 -3.19 5.07
N LEU A 67 -2.72 -3.60 3.88
CA LEU A 67 -3.75 -2.97 3.06
C LEU A 67 -5.13 -3.10 3.70
N VAL A 68 -5.46 -4.30 4.21
CA VAL A 68 -6.65 -4.55 5.03
C VAL A 68 -6.65 -3.64 6.27
N TRP A 69 -5.52 -3.59 7.00
CA TRP A 69 -5.40 -2.71 8.16
C TRP A 69 -5.68 -1.24 7.80
N LEU A 70 -5.11 -0.73 6.70
CA LEU A 70 -5.31 0.66 6.29
C LEU A 70 -6.78 0.98 5.98
N VAL A 71 -7.46 0.07 5.27
CA VAL A 71 -8.86 0.24 4.85
C VAL A 71 -9.83 0.25 6.03
N TYR A 72 -9.55 -0.48 7.11
CA TYR A 72 -10.47 -0.51 8.27
C TYR A 72 -10.10 0.54 9.32
N VAL A 73 -8.81 0.72 9.60
CA VAL A 73 -8.36 1.52 10.74
C VAL A 73 -8.38 3.01 10.46
N ILE A 74 -8.07 3.44 9.23
CA ILE A 74 -8.16 4.86 8.91
C ILE A 74 -9.61 5.37 8.94
N PRO A 75 -10.61 4.69 8.34
CA PRO A 75 -12.00 5.13 8.45
C PRO A 75 -12.53 5.12 9.88
N LEU A 76 -12.20 4.10 10.68
CA LEU A 76 -12.57 4.06 12.10
C LEU A 76 -11.93 5.21 12.88
N GLY A 77 -10.64 5.50 12.66
CA GLY A 77 -9.95 6.61 13.30
C GLY A 77 -10.52 7.98 12.92
N LEU A 78 -10.81 8.19 11.63
CA LEU A 78 -11.45 9.41 11.13
C LEU A 78 -12.85 9.60 11.71
N ALA A 79 -13.64 8.53 11.79
CA ALA A 79 -14.98 8.58 12.39
C ALA A 79 -14.89 8.95 13.88
N ALA A 80 -13.98 8.32 14.64
CA ALA A 80 -13.75 8.63 16.04
C ALA A 80 -13.27 10.06 16.26
N LEU A 81 -12.31 10.54 15.44
CA LEU A 81 -11.82 11.91 15.49
C LEU A 81 -12.93 12.93 15.20
N THR A 82 -13.75 12.66 14.18
CA THR A 82 -14.88 13.52 13.84
C THR A 82 -15.89 13.58 14.98
N ALA A 83 -16.22 12.44 15.58
CA ALA A 83 -17.12 12.38 16.74
C ALA A 83 -16.54 13.12 17.96
N PHE A 84 -15.23 12.98 18.23
CA PHE A 84 -14.56 13.71 19.30
C PHE A 84 -14.55 15.22 19.07
N ALA A 85 -14.18 15.67 17.87
CA ALA A 85 -14.14 17.09 17.52
C ALA A 85 -15.54 17.72 17.65
N VAL A 86 -16.57 17.02 17.17
CA VAL A 86 -17.97 17.45 17.34
C VAL A 86 -18.37 17.44 18.82
N ASN A 87 -17.97 16.46 19.62
CA ASN A 87 -18.31 16.44 21.04
C ASN A 87 -17.64 17.59 21.82
N HIS A 88 -16.39 17.91 21.51
CA HIS A 88 -15.64 18.98 22.18
C HIS A 88 -16.11 20.40 21.80
N GLN A 89 -16.70 20.62 20.63
CA GLN A 89 -17.26 21.95 20.28
C GLN A 89 -18.57 22.28 21.01
N TRP A 90 -19.24 21.31 21.64
CA TRP A 90 -20.54 21.47 22.32
C TRP A 90 -20.42 21.44 23.87
N ASN A 91 -19.20 21.39 24.40
CA ASN A 91 -18.88 21.45 25.83
C ASN A 91 -17.99 22.67 26.11
#